data_AF-A0A182SRR2-F1
#
_entry.id   AF-A0A182SRR2-F1
#
_cell.length_a   1.000
_cell.length_b   1.000
_cell.length_c   1.000
_cell.angle_alpha   90.00
_cell.angle_beta   90.00
_cell.angle_gamma   90.00
#
_symmetry.space_group_name_H-M   'P 1'
#
loop_
_entity.id
_entity.type
_entity.pdbx_description
1 polymer ?
#
loop_
_entity_poly.entity_id
_entity_poly.type
_entity_poly.pdbx_seq_one_letter_code
_entity_poly.pdbx_strand_id
1 'polypeptide(L)'
;MEAYRRVLVYAMVLAFVVAAGADPARYDHFRLYRVFIRTQAQVDMLQQLEKQSDSYSFMGHARQPNQNLTIMVAPHKIAEITELLDRYDLQGTVLLYNMQELIDREQPTIKPKTTRPEDFSWHFYHHLDTINAWLRLQVSRHPYLELVELSASYENQSLYGVKLIKNSANSAIFVECGIHAREWISPASCTFVLNELLNSNQADIRQLVDNFNWIIFPVVNPDGYRYTFEGDRLWRKNTK
;
A
#
# COMPACT_ATOMS: atom_id res chain seq x y z
N MET A 1 38.49 64.57 -11.82
CA MET A 1 38.47 63.61 -10.70
C MET A 1 37.03 63.17 -10.52
N GLU A 2 36.80 61.85 -10.48
CA GLU A 2 35.61 61.15 -9.97
C GLU A 2 34.27 61.39 -10.69
N ALA A 3 33.41 60.41 -10.96
CA ALA A 3 33.49 58.97 -10.84
C ALA A 3 32.34 58.38 -11.69
N TYR A 4 32.62 57.22 -12.29
CA TYR A 4 31.64 56.36 -12.95
C TYR A 4 30.51 55.98 -11.99
N ARG A 5 29.24 56.19 -12.38
CA ARG A 5 28.09 55.56 -11.73
C ARG A 5 27.43 54.59 -12.71
N ARG A 6 27.90 53.33 -12.65
CA ARG A 6 27.24 52.18 -13.28
C ARG A 6 25.93 51.92 -12.54
N VAL A 7 24.80 52.00 -13.24
CA VAL A 7 23.51 51.55 -12.71
C VAL A 7 23.42 50.05 -12.97
N LEU A 8 23.62 49.25 -11.93
CA LEU A 8 23.34 47.81 -11.94
C LEU A 8 21.82 47.63 -11.75
N VAL A 9 21.14 47.21 -12.82
CA VAL A 9 19.75 46.75 -12.74
C VAL A 9 19.77 45.31 -12.25
N TYR A 10 19.40 45.09 -10.99
CA TYR A 10 19.14 43.75 -10.47
C TYR A 10 17.78 43.29 -10.98
N ALA A 11 17.76 42.45 -12.02
CA ALA A 11 16.57 41.70 -12.39
C ALA A 11 16.43 40.50 -11.44
N MET A 12 15.57 40.62 -10.41
CA MET A 12 15.09 39.47 -9.66
C MET A 12 14.12 38.68 -10.54
N VAL A 13 14.59 37.59 -11.14
CA VAL A 13 13.71 36.58 -11.73
C VAL A 13 13.15 35.74 -10.58
N LEU A 14 11.93 36.05 -10.15
CA LEU A 14 11.11 35.16 -9.34
C LEU A 14 10.66 33.99 -10.21
N ALA A 15 11.47 32.93 -10.24
CA ALA A 15 11.05 31.65 -10.79
C ALA A 15 10.03 31.03 -9.82
N PHE A 16 8.74 31.15 -10.13
CA PHE A 16 7.74 30.27 -9.56
C PHE A 16 8.01 28.86 -10.09
N VAL A 17 8.68 28.04 -9.30
CA VAL A 17 8.70 26.59 -9.50
C VAL A 17 7.31 26.10 -9.12
N VAL A 18 6.43 26.01 -10.11
CA VAL A 18 5.25 25.15 -9.98
C VAL A 18 5.81 23.74 -9.93
N ALA A 19 5.81 23.13 -8.75
CA ALA A 19 6.08 21.71 -8.63
C ALA A 19 5.02 20.98 -9.45
N ALA A 20 5.40 20.51 -10.64
CA ALA A 20 4.57 19.64 -11.46
C ALA A 20 4.46 18.29 -10.75
N GLY A 21 3.51 18.18 -9.81
CA GLY A 21 3.04 16.87 -9.37
C GLY A 21 2.38 16.21 -10.57
N ALA A 22 2.81 15.00 -10.93
CA ALA A 22 2.11 14.21 -11.93
C ALA A 22 0.68 13.93 -11.44
N ASP A 23 -0.30 13.97 -12.35
CA ASP A 23 -1.66 13.61 -12.01
C ASP A 23 -1.71 12.15 -11.50
N PRO A 24 -2.54 11.84 -10.48
CA PRO A 24 -2.69 10.48 -9.99
C PRO A 24 -3.10 9.52 -11.12
N ALA A 25 -2.57 8.30 -11.09
CA ALA A 25 -2.91 7.25 -12.05
C ALA A 25 -4.42 6.97 -12.02
N ARG A 26 -5.03 6.87 -13.21
CA ARG A 26 -6.44 6.57 -13.38
C ARG A 26 -6.66 5.22 -14.04
N TYR A 27 -7.75 4.58 -13.64
CA TYR A 27 -8.16 3.25 -14.09
C TYR A 27 -9.56 3.27 -14.72
N ASP A 28 -9.91 4.36 -15.42
CA ASP A 28 -11.20 4.49 -16.09
C ASP A 28 -11.39 3.37 -17.13
N HIS A 29 -12.51 2.68 -17.03
CA HIS A 29 -12.91 1.57 -17.91
C HIS A 29 -11.99 0.34 -17.87
N PHE A 30 -11.05 0.27 -16.91
CA PHE A 30 -10.35 -0.98 -16.64
C PHE A 30 -11.36 -2.00 -16.13
N ARG A 31 -11.36 -3.18 -16.74
CA ARG A 31 -12.32 -4.24 -16.41
C ARG A 31 -11.68 -5.33 -15.59
N LEU A 32 -12.38 -5.83 -14.60
CA LEU A 32 -11.95 -6.95 -13.79
C LEU A 32 -12.65 -8.22 -14.27
N TYR A 33 -11.88 -9.22 -14.67
CA TYR A 33 -12.39 -10.53 -15.08
C TYR A 33 -12.07 -11.57 -14.01
N ARG A 34 -13.01 -12.47 -13.75
CA ARG A 34 -12.79 -13.75 -13.09
C ARG A 34 -12.74 -14.82 -14.16
N VAL A 35 -11.65 -15.56 -14.24
CA VAL A 35 -11.51 -16.70 -15.15
C VAL A 35 -11.32 -18.00 -14.36
N PHE A 36 -11.94 -19.08 -14.82
CA PHE A 36 -11.75 -20.41 -14.25
C PHE A 36 -10.81 -21.23 -15.14
N ILE A 37 -9.64 -21.58 -14.59
CA ILE A 37 -8.60 -22.33 -15.29
C ILE A 37 -8.90 -23.82 -15.18
N ARG A 38 -9.12 -24.49 -16.31
CA ARG A 38 -9.49 -25.91 -16.39
C ARG A 38 -8.34 -26.83 -16.79
N THR A 39 -7.37 -26.32 -17.55
CA THR A 39 -6.31 -27.16 -18.14
C THR A 39 -4.93 -26.56 -17.93
N GLN A 40 -3.89 -27.39 -18.03
CA GLN A 40 -2.50 -26.92 -17.92
C GLN A 40 -2.15 -25.96 -19.07
N ALA A 41 -2.66 -26.21 -20.28
CA ALA A 41 -2.45 -25.30 -21.41
C ALA A 41 -2.99 -23.88 -21.14
N GLN A 42 -4.11 -23.75 -20.42
CA GLN A 42 -4.63 -22.45 -19.99
C GLN A 42 -3.75 -21.78 -18.92
N VAL A 43 -3.17 -22.57 -17.99
CA VAL A 43 -2.17 -22.05 -17.03
C VAL A 43 -0.99 -21.45 -17.78
N ASP A 44 -0.41 -22.21 -18.70
CA ASP A 44 0.81 -21.83 -19.42
C ASP A 44 0.57 -20.58 -20.29
N MET A 45 -0.59 -20.51 -20.97
CA MET A 45 -1.00 -19.33 -21.74
C MET A 45 -1.15 -18.09 -20.85
N LEU A 46 -1.80 -18.21 -19.69
CA LEU A 46 -1.99 -17.08 -18.77
C LEU A 46 -0.66 -16.61 -18.16
N GLN A 47 0.25 -17.53 -17.85
CA GLN A 47 1.62 -17.19 -17.42
C GLN A 47 2.42 -16.48 -18.51
N GLN A 48 2.22 -16.87 -19.78
CA GLN A 48 2.84 -16.19 -20.90
C GLN A 48 2.26 -14.78 -21.08
N LEU A 49 0.94 -14.62 -20.98
CA LEU A 49 0.26 -13.33 -21.05
C LEU A 49 0.75 -12.37 -19.96
N GLU A 50 0.87 -12.85 -18.72
CA GLU A 50 1.40 -12.08 -17.57
C GLU A 50 2.82 -11.58 -17.81
N LYS A 51 3.67 -12.36 -18.49
CA LYS A 51 5.06 -11.96 -18.80
C LYS A 51 5.19 -10.99 -19.96
N GLN A 52 4.24 -10.99 -20.89
CA GLN A 52 4.37 -10.29 -22.17
C GLN A 52 3.66 -8.94 -22.22
N SER A 53 2.73 -8.66 -21.30
CA SER A 53 1.87 -7.49 -21.41
C SER A 53 1.57 -6.85 -20.06
N ASP A 54 2.06 -5.62 -19.90
CA ASP A 54 1.76 -4.77 -18.74
C ASP A 54 0.31 -4.25 -18.74
N SER A 55 -0.46 -4.51 -19.80
CA SER A 55 -1.87 -4.13 -19.90
C SER A 55 -2.82 -5.11 -19.20
N TYR A 56 -2.28 -6.20 -18.66
CA TYR A 56 -2.99 -7.18 -17.83
C TYR A 56 -2.37 -7.19 -16.44
N SER A 57 -3.11 -6.74 -15.43
CA SER A 57 -2.68 -6.82 -14.04
C SER A 57 -3.32 -8.04 -13.37
N PHE A 58 -2.49 -9.00 -12.99
CA PHE A 58 -2.92 -10.24 -12.38
C PHE A 58 -3.06 -10.08 -10.85
N MET A 59 -4.24 -10.44 -10.33
CA MET A 59 -4.53 -10.44 -8.90
C MET A 59 -4.25 -11.85 -8.36
N GLY A 60 -2.96 -12.17 -8.26
CA GLY A 60 -2.45 -13.54 -8.03
C GLY A 60 -1.75 -14.07 -9.28
N HIS A 61 -1.44 -15.36 -9.34
CA HIS A 61 -0.78 -15.97 -10.49
C HIS A 61 -1.52 -17.23 -10.95
N ALA A 62 -1.50 -17.52 -12.24
CA ALA A 62 -1.93 -18.81 -12.77
C ALA A 62 -0.93 -19.89 -12.32
N ARG A 63 -1.37 -20.86 -11.52
CA ARG A 63 -0.50 -21.91 -10.96
C ARG A 63 -0.90 -23.31 -11.39
N GLN A 64 -2.19 -23.58 -11.46
CA GLN A 64 -2.70 -24.93 -11.69
C GLN A 64 -4.13 -24.92 -12.24
N PRO A 65 -4.58 -26.05 -12.84
CA PRO A 65 -5.99 -26.29 -13.12
C PRO A 65 -6.87 -26.24 -11.86
N ASN A 66 -8.17 -26.06 -12.06
CA ASN A 66 -9.18 -25.87 -11.01
C ASN A 66 -8.94 -24.62 -10.14
N GLN A 67 -8.36 -23.58 -10.72
CA GLN A 67 -8.08 -22.32 -10.06
C GLN A 67 -8.95 -21.20 -10.64
N ASN A 68 -9.55 -20.40 -9.77
CA ASN A 68 -10.10 -19.11 -10.14
C ASN A 68 -9.00 -18.04 -10.12
N LEU A 69 -8.84 -17.30 -11.21
CA LEU A 69 -7.89 -16.20 -11.32
C LEU A 69 -8.62 -14.91 -11.64
N THR A 70 -8.10 -13.80 -11.11
CA THR A 70 -8.62 -12.46 -11.40
C THR A 70 -7.61 -11.64 -12.14
N ILE A 71 -8.06 -11.02 -13.21
CA ILE A 71 -7.21 -10.25 -14.12
C ILE A 71 -7.90 -8.92 -14.36
N MET A 72 -7.20 -7.83 -14.10
CA MET A 72 -7.62 -6.50 -14.49
C MET A 72 -7.05 -6.19 -15.87
N VAL A 73 -7.90 -5.77 -16.78
CA VAL A 73 -7.59 -5.60 -18.21
C VAL A 73 -7.75 -4.13 -18.59
N ALA A 74 -6.72 -3.57 -19.22
CA ALA A 74 -6.77 -2.20 -19.74
C ALA A 74 -7.84 -2.04 -20.83
N PRO A 75 -8.45 -0.86 -20.99
CA PRO A 75 -9.56 -0.64 -21.93
C PRO A 75 -9.22 -1.04 -23.37
N HIS A 76 -8.01 -0.72 -23.82
CA HIS A 76 -7.55 -1.00 -25.19
C HIS A 76 -7.25 -2.49 -25.44
N LYS A 77 -7.31 -3.36 -24.41
CA LYS A 77 -7.13 -4.81 -24.49
C LYS A 77 -8.42 -5.62 -24.33
N ILE A 78 -9.57 -4.95 -24.21
CA ILE A 78 -10.86 -5.62 -24.01
C ILE A 78 -11.20 -6.57 -25.18
N ALA A 79 -10.97 -6.16 -26.43
CA ALA A 79 -11.23 -7.03 -27.58
C ALA A 79 -10.29 -8.24 -27.60
N GLU A 80 -9.01 -8.02 -27.25
CA GLU A 80 -8.00 -9.08 -27.21
C GLU A 80 -8.34 -10.14 -26.14
N ILE A 81 -8.73 -9.73 -24.93
CA ILE A 81 -9.10 -10.71 -23.90
C ILE A 81 -10.36 -11.48 -24.28
N THR A 82 -11.34 -10.86 -24.95
CA THR A 82 -12.53 -11.57 -25.47
C THR A 82 -12.11 -12.65 -26.46
N GLU A 83 -11.22 -12.34 -27.41
CA GLU A 83 -10.71 -13.34 -28.35
C GLU A 83 -9.92 -14.46 -27.66
N LEU A 84 -9.10 -14.12 -26.65
CA LEU A 84 -8.36 -15.12 -25.87
C LEU A 84 -9.30 -16.06 -25.08
N LEU A 85 -10.38 -15.52 -24.49
CA LEU A 85 -11.39 -16.31 -23.79
C LEU A 85 -12.03 -17.33 -24.74
N ASP A 86 -12.41 -16.89 -25.94
CA ASP A 86 -13.05 -17.76 -26.94
C ASP A 86 -12.07 -18.79 -27.51
N ARG A 87 -10.86 -18.36 -27.91
CA ARG A 87 -9.84 -19.23 -28.55
C ARG A 87 -9.38 -20.36 -27.64
N TYR A 88 -9.26 -20.10 -26.34
CA TYR A 88 -8.75 -21.07 -25.36
C TYR A 88 -9.87 -21.74 -24.54
N ASP A 89 -11.14 -21.52 -24.89
CA ASP A 89 -12.32 -21.99 -24.14
C ASP A 89 -12.19 -21.69 -22.63
N LEU A 90 -11.73 -20.47 -22.33
CA LEU A 90 -11.51 -20.02 -20.96
C LEU A 90 -12.80 -19.37 -20.45
N GLN A 91 -13.41 -19.99 -19.45
CA GLN A 91 -14.65 -19.50 -18.87
C GLN A 91 -14.37 -18.24 -18.05
N GLY A 92 -14.77 -17.09 -18.58
CA GLY A 92 -14.60 -15.77 -17.98
C GLY A 92 -15.92 -15.11 -17.59
N THR A 93 -15.90 -14.32 -16.54
CA THR A 93 -17.01 -13.42 -16.17
C THR A 93 -16.45 -12.06 -15.80
N VAL A 94 -17.09 -11.00 -16.29
CA VAL A 94 -16.76 -9.62 -15.89
C VAL A 94 -17.30 -9.39 -14.48
N LEU A 95 -16.42 -9.08 -13.54
CA LEU A 95 -16.77 -8.70 -12.17
C LEU A 95 -17.01 -7.21 -12.03
N LEU A 96 -16.29 -6.41 -12.81
CA LEU A 96 -16.34 -4.95 -12.75
C LEU A 96 -16.03 -4.36 -14.13
N TYR A 97 -16.80 -3.36 -14.55
CA TYR A 97 -16.63 -2.69 -15.83
C TYR A 97 -15.73 -1.45 -15.75
N ASN A 98 -15.54 -0.91 -14.54
CA ASN A 98 -14.76 0.30 -14.31
C ASN A 98 -14.09 0.27 -12.94
N MET A 99 -12.78 -0.01 -12.90
CA MET A 99 -12.00 -0.05 -11.66
C MET A 99 -11.95 1.31 -10.95
N GLN A 100 -11.98 2.41 -11.70
CA GLN A 100 -11.93 3.74 -11.13
C GLN A 100 -13.11 4.02 -10.18
N GLU A 101 -14.29 3.46 -10.44
CA GLU A 101 -15.45 3.63 -9.54
C GLU A 101 -15.20 3.08 -8.13
N LEU A 102 -14.44 1.99 -8.01
CA LEU A 102 -14.09 1.44 -6.69
C LEU A 102 -13.05 2.31 -5.99
N ILE A 103 -12.07 2.83 -6.74
CA ILE A 103 -11.06 3.75 -6.21
C ILE A 103 -11.74 5.03 -5.72
N ASP A 104 -12.64 5.61 -6.50
CA ASP A 104 -13.37 6.82 -6.15
C ASP A 104 -14.28 6.60 -4.92
N ARG A 105 -14.92 5.42 -4.80
CA ARG A 105 -15.71 5.04 -3.62
C ARG A 105 -14.88 4.82 -2.36
N GLU A 106 -13.60 4.49 -2.49
CA GLU A 106 -12.70 4.33 -1.34
C GLU A 106 -12.19 5.68 -0.82
N GLN A 107 -12.15 6.73 -1.64
CA GLN A 107 -11.63 8.05 -1.25
C GLN A 107 -12.20 8.61 0.08
N PRO A 108 -13.52 8.54 0.35
CA PRO A 108 -14.09 9.04 1.60
C PRO A 108 -13.64 8.27 2.85
N THR A 109 -13.04 7.10 2.68
CA THR A 109 -12.50 6.26 3.76
C THR A 109 -11.06 6.61 4.12
N ILE A 110 -10.44 7.59 3.44
CA ILE A 110 -9.08 8.03 3.70
C ILE A 110 -9.11 9.28 4.57
N LYS A 111 -8.35 9.27 5.68
CA LYS A 111 -8.17 10.44 6.52
C LYS A 111 -7.11 11.37 5.95
N PRO A 112 -7.25 12.71 6.08
CA PRO A 112 -6.23 13.65 5.62
C PRO A 112 -4.85 13.39 6.23
N LYS A 113 -3.78 13.68 5.50
CA LYS A 113 -2.39 13.57 5.99
C LYS A 113 -2.11 14.39 7.27
N THR A 114 -2.89 15.44 7.50
CA THR A 114 -2.84 16.29 8.70
C THR A 114 -3.59 15.72 9.91
N THR A 115 -4.11 14.49 9.82
CA THR A 115 -4.82 13.85 10.94
C THR A 115 -3.89 13.69 12.12
N ARG A 116 -4.36 14.13 13.29
CA ARG A 116 -3.59 14.04 14.53
C ARG A 116 -3.54 12.58 15.01
N PRO A 117 -2.45 12.13 15.62
CA PRO A 117 -2.32 10.75 16.08
C PRO A 117 -3.38 10.35 17.14
N GLU A 118 -3.95 11.31 17.87
CA GLU A 118 -5.05 11.07 18.81
C GLU A 118 -6.38 10.73 18.12
N ASP A 119 -6.55 11.15 16.86
CA ASP A 119 -7.76 10.91 16.06
C ASP A 119 -7.64 9.63 15.21
N PHE A 120 -6.58 8.84 15.42
CA PHE A 120 -6.36 7.57 14.75
C PHE A 120 -7.50 6.58 15.07
N SER A 121 -8.08 5.97 14.05
CA SER A 121 -9.20 5.04 14.20
C SER A 121 -9.25 4.02 13.05
N TRP A 122 -9.82 2.85 13.30
CA TRP A 122 -9.90 1.74 12.32
C TRP A 122 -11.14 1.77 11.42
N HIS A 123 -11.86 2.90 11.41
CA HIS A 123 -12.93 3.16 10.44
C HIS A 123 -12.41 3.79 9.14
N PHE A 124 -11.13 4.15 9.10
CA PHE A 124 -10.50 4.86 7.99
C PHE A 124 -9.08 4.34 7.73
N TYR A 125 -8.60 4.56 6.50
CA TYR A 125 -7.19 4.39 6.14
C TYR A 125 -6.41 5.67 6.43
N HIS A 126 -5.13 5.50 6.80
CA HIS A 126 -4.26 6.58 7.26
C HIS A 126 -2.98 6.63 6.43
N HIS A 127 -2.48 7.84 6.18
CA HIS A 127 -1.19 8.04 5.54
C HIS A 127 -0.04 7.53 6.42
N LEU A 128 1.11 7.24 5.80
CA LEU A 128 2.33 6.79 6.48
C LEU A 128 2.70 7.67 7.68
N ASP A 129 2.69 9.00 7.50
CA ASP A 129 3.06 9.95 8.54
C ASP A 129 2.14 9.87 9.76
N THR A 130 0.84 9.66 9.54
CA THR A 130 -0.15 9.49 10.60
C THR A 130 0.05 8.17 11.35
N ILE A 131 0.34 7.07 10.64
CA ILE A 131 0.69 5.79 11.27
C ILE A 131 1.96 5.94 12.12
N ASN A 132 3.00 6.59 11.59
CA ASN A 132 4.27 6.81 12.29
C ASN A 132 4.09 7.70 13.53
N ALA A 133 3.31 8.77 13.42
CA ALA A 133 2.96 9.63 14.54
C ALA A 133 2.16 8.87 15.61
N TRP A 134 1.24 8.00 15.20
CA TRP A 134 0.47 7.16 16.12
C TRP A 134 1.36 6.15 16.85
N LEU A 135 2.32 5.50 16.18
CA LEU A 135 3.28 4.62 16.84
C LEU A 135 4.09 5.37 17.91
N ARG A 136 4.60 6.56 17.59
CA ARG A 136 5.32 7.41 18.55
C ARG A 136 4.44 7.80 19.75
N LEU A 137 3.16 8.12 19.48
CA LEU A 137 2.19 8.41 20.55
C LEU A 137 1.99 7.18 21.44
N GLN A 138 1.81 5.99 20.88
CA GLN A 138 1.64 4.77 21.69
C GLN A 138 2.86 4.46 22.55
N VAL A 139 4.08 4.66 22.01
CA VAL A 139 5.33 4.51 22.77
C VAL A 139 5.39 5.49 23.94
N SER A 140 4.97 6.74 23.75
CA SER A 140 4.94 7.72 24.85
C SER A 140 3.95 7.37 25.98
N ARG A 141 2.95 6.52 25.69
CA ARG A 141 1.87 6.14 26.62
C ARG A 141 2.10 4.78 27.30
N HIS A 142 3.01 3.95 26.78
CA HIS A 142 3.20 2.58 27.24
C HIS A 142 4.68 2.30 27.53
N PRO A 143 5.09 2.15 28.80
CA PRO A 143 6.50 2.04 29.18
C PRO A 143 7.19 0.76 28.70
N TYR A 144 6.43 -0.27 28.37
CA TYR A 144 6.90 -1.56 27.85
C TYR A 144 6.85 -1.65 26.31
N LEU A 145 6.59 -0.53 25.63
CA LEU A 145 6.58 -0.43 24.18
C LEU A 145 7.77 0.41 23.72
N GLU A 146 8.67 -0.19 22.94
CA GLU A 146 9.83 0.48 22.39
C GLU A 146 9.64 0.74 20.90
N LEU A 147 9.99 1.94 20.42
CA LEU A 147 10.04 2.25 19.00
C LEU A 147 11.30 1.62 18.39
N VAL A 148 11.16 0.96 17.25
CA VAL A 148 12.27 0.49 16.41
C VAL A 148 12.26 1.29 15.13
N GLU A 149 13.37 1.96 14.84
CA GLU A 149 13.62 2.60 13.56
C GLU A 149 14.66 1.78 12.81
N LEU A 150 14.29 1.27 11.63
CA LEU A 150 15.24 0.65 10.71
C LEU A 150 15.76 1.69 9.71
N SER A 151 16.84 1.32 9.01
CA SER A 151 17.46 2.14 7.98
C SER A 151 16.44 2.69 6.98
N ALA A 152 16.72 3.90 6.49
CA ALA A 152 15.84 4.58 5.56
C ALA A 152 15.65 3.78 4.25
N SER A 153 14.46 3.90 3.69
CA SER A 153 14.07 3.33 2.40
C SER A 153 14.80 3.97 1.21
N TYR A 154 14.41 3.60 -0.02
CA TYR A 154 15.02 4.16 -1.22
C TYR A 154 14.77 5.68 -1.33
N GLU A 155 13.58 6.15 -0.92
CA GLU A 155 13.22 7.57 -0.90
C GLU A 155 13.43 8.25 0.47
N ASN A 156 14.36 7.72 1.27
CA ASN A 156 14.70 8.22 2.60
C ASN A 156 13.50 8.30 3.57
N GLN A 157 12.53 7.39 3.45
CA GLN A 157 11.47 7.22 4.44
C GLN A 157 11.93 6.28 5.54
N SER A 158 11.78 6.71 6.80
CA SER A 158 12.05 5.84 7.93
C SER A 158 11.03 4.71 8.00
N LEU A 159 11.52 3.50 8.25
CA LEU A 159 10.70 2.32 8.48
C LEU A 159 10.59 2.11 9.99
N TYR A 160 9.38 2.33 10.51
CA TYR A 160 9.10 2.19 11.95
C TYR A 160 8.38 0.88 12.26
N GLY A 161 8.78 0.29 13.38
CA GLY A 161 8.05 -0.77 14.07
C GLY A 161 8.08 -0.54 15.58
N VAL A 162 7.49 -1.46 16.32
CA VAL A 162 7.52 -1.45 17.79
C VAL A 162 7.83 -2.82 18.36
N LYS A 163 8.45 -2.82 19.54
CA LYS A 163 8.66 -4.00 20.37
C LYS A 163 7.87 -3.85 21.66
N LEU A 164 6.93 -4.76 21.89
CA LEU A 164 6.22 -4.92 23.15
C LEU A 164 6.87 -6.07 23.90
N ILE A 165 7.70 -5.76 24.90
CA ILE A 165 8.50 -6.73 25.65
C ILE A 165 8.19 -6.58 27.14
N LYS A 166 7.52 -7.58 27.72
CA LYS A 166 7.26 -7.64 29.18
C LYS A 166 8.28 -8.51 29.92
N ASN A 167 8.72 -9.60 29.30
CA ASN A 167 9.73 -10.51 29.85
C ASN A 167 10.65 -10.97 28.72
N SER A 168 11.93 -10.62 28.80
CA SER A 168 12.92 -10.97 27.78
C SER A 168 13.14 -12.49 27.59
N ALA A 169 12.70 -13.32 28.54
CA ALA A 169 12.75 -14.77 28.41
C ALA A 169 11.61 -15.35 27.55
N ASN A 170 10.54 -14.58 27.30
CA ASN A 170 9.42 -15.03 26.49
C ASN A 170 9.82 -15.15 25.01
N SER A 171 9.22 -16.11 24.32
CA SER A 171 9.35 -16.21 22.86
C SER A 171 8.77 -14.98 22.17
N ALA A 172 9.36 -14.59 21.03
CA ALA A 172 8.93 -13.45 20.26
C ALA A 172 8.05 -13.87 19.07
N ILE A 173 6.97 -13.13 18.85
CA ILE A 173 6.14 -13.19 17.66
C ILE A 173 6.48 -11.97 16.81
N PHE A 174 6.89 -12.22 15.56
CA PHE A 174 7.18 -11.19 14.58
C PHE A 174 6.00 -11.04 13.62
N VAL A 175 5.50 -9.81 13.46
CA VAL A 175 4.40 -9.47 12.55
C VAL A 175 4.84 -8.32 11.66
N GLU A 176 4.87 -8.55 10.36
CA GLU A 176 5.07 -7.51 9.36
C GLU A 176 3.82 -7.33 8.49
N CYS A 177 3.62 -6.11 8.01
CA CYS A 177 2.49 -5.74 7.17
C CYS A 177 2.91 -4.73 6.11
N GLY A 178 2.08 -4.64 5.05
CA GLY A 178 2.28 -3.65 3.99
C GLY A 178 3.55 -3.85 3.16
N ILE A 179 4.01 -5.10 2.96
CA ILE A 179 5.12 -5.37 2.03
C ILE A 179 4.73 -5.03 0.58
N HIS A 180 3.47 -5.31 0.23
CA HIS A 180 2.85 -4.80 -0.98
C HIS A 180 2.06 -3.54 -0.66
N ALA A 181 2.40 -2.44 -1.32
CA ALA A 181 1.90 -1.12 -0.97
C ALA A 181 0.36 -0.98 -1.07
N ARG A 182 -0.25 -1.47 -2.16
CA ARG A 182 -1.71 -1.39 -2.39
C ARG A 182 -2.57 -2.17 -1.39
N GLU A 183 -2.00 -3.06 -0.60
CA GLU A 183 -2.73 -3.95 0.31
C GLU A 183 -3.07 -3.25 1.63
N TRP A 184 -3.77 -2.10 1.57
CA TRP A 184 -4.02 -1.18 2.69
C TRP A 184 -4.66 -1.81 3.93
N ILE A 185 -5.44 -2.88 3.76
CA ILE A 185 -6.03 -3.62 4.87
C ILE A 185 -4.97 -4.26 5.78
N SER A 186 -3.78 -4.56 5.26
CA SER A 186 -2.69 -5.17 6.02
C SER A 186 -2.12 -4.19 7.06
N PRO A 187 -1.64 -2.98 6.73
CA PRO A 187 -1.26 -1.98 7.73
C PRO A 187 -2.37 -1.63 8.73
N ALA A 188 -3.62 -1.51 8.25
CA ALA A 188 -4.77 -1.24 9.12
C ALA A 188 -4.98 -2.36 10.16
N SER A 189 -4.94 -3.62 9.72
CA SER A 189 -5.03 -4.79 10.61
C SER A 189 -3.86 -4.87 11.59
N CYS A 190 -2.65 -4.55 11.14
CA CYS A 190 -1.45 -4.59 11.97
C CYS A 190 -1.52 -3.60 13.14
N THR A 191 -1.91 -2.36 12.83
CA THR A 191 -2.10 -1.32 13.86
C THR A 191 -3.27 -1.66 14.77
N PHE A 192 -4.32 -2.32 14.27
CA PHE A 192 -5.43 -2.81 15.09
C PHE A 192 -4.97 -3.88 16.09
N VAL A 193 -4.21 -4.87 15.63
CA VAL A 193 -3.63 -5.91 16.50
C VAL A 193 -2.77 -5.28 17.58
N LEU A 194 -1.89 -4.32 17.23
CA LEU A 194 -1.10 -3.60 18.22
C LEU A 194 -1.99 -2.86 19.23
N ASN A 195 -3.05 -2.19 18.78
CA ASN A 195 -3.99 -1.53 19.68
C ASN A 195 -4.65 -2.50 20.65
N GLU A 196 -5.10 -3.66 20.19
CA GLU A 196 -5.68 -4.69 21.06
C GLU A 196 -4.66 -5.21 22.07
N LEU A 197 -3.42 -5.46 21.65
CA LEU A 197 -2.33 -5.87 22.55
C LEU A 197 -2.03 -4.79 23.61
N LEU A 198 -2.17 -3.50 23.29
CA LEU A 198 -1.95 -2.43 24.26
C LEU A 198 -3.15 -2.23 25.20
N ASN A 199 -4.36 -2.17 24.66
CA ASN A 199 -5.51 -1.56 25.33
C ASN A 199 -6.63 -2.54 25.72
N SER A 200 -6.64 -3.77 25.20
CA SER A 200 -7.73 -4.71 25.47
C SER A 200 -7.70 -5.22 26.91
N ASN A 201 -8.87 -5.39 27.52
CA ASN A 201 -9.01 -6.01 28.85
C ASN A 201 -9.44 -7.49 28.77
N GLN A 202 -9.55 -8.06 27.57
CA GLN A 202 -9.94 -9.46 27.40
C GLN A 202 -8.82 -10.38 27.92
N ALA A 203 -9.21 -11.38 28.71
CA ALA A 203 -8.27 -12.22 29.45
C ALA A 203 -7.33 -13.02 28.53
N ASP A 204 -7.85 -13.51 27.41
CA ASP A 204 -7.09 -14.21 26.37
C ASP A 204 -6.04 -13.30 25.72
N ILE A 205 -6.38 -12.05 25.40
CA ILE A 205 -5.42 -11.07 24.86
C ILE A 205 -4.38 -10.70 25.91
N ARG A 206 -4.76 -10.51 27.18
CA ARG A 206 -3.78 -10.27 28.25
C ARG A 206 -2.82 -11.44 28.43
N GLN A 207 -3.33 -12.67 28.38
CA GLN A 207 -2.52 -13.87 28.40
C GLN A 207 -1.51 -13.93 27.24
N LEU A 208 -1.89 -13.49 26.04
CA LEU A 208 -0.97 -13.40 24.90
C LEU A 208 0.15 -12.39 25.14
N VAL A 209 -0.17 -11.22 25.71
CA VAL A 209 0.82 -10.16 26.01
C VAL A 209 1.77 -10.58 27.13
N ASP A 210 1.28 -11.34 28.12
CA ASP A 210 2.10 -11.78 29.26
C ASP A 210 3.02 -12.96 28.92
N ASN A 211 2.65 -13.78 27.92
CA ASN A 211 3.41 -14.99 27.54
C ASN A 211 4.28 -14.82 26.29
N PHE A 212 4.08 -13.77 25.47
CA PHE A 212 4.85 -13.53 24.27
C PHE A 212 5.35 -12.09 24.19
N ASN A 213 6.54 -11.94 23.64
CA ASN A 213 7.04 -10.64 23.18
C ASN A 213 6.54 -10.40 21.75
N TRP A 214 6.14 -9.17 21.43
CA TRP A 214 5.60 -8.83 20.10
C TRP A 214 6.51 -7.83 19.40
N ILE A 215 6.87 -8.13 18.15
CA ILE A 215 7.65 -7.24 17.29
C ILE A 215 6.80 -6.96 16.06
N ILE A 216 6.33 -5.73 15.91
CA ILE A 216 5.30 -5.39 14.93
C ILE A 216 5.80 -4.26 14.03
N PHE A 217 5.80 -4.51 12.72
CA PHE A 217 6.12 -3.54 11.68
C PHE A 217 4.90 -3.30 10.78
N PRO A 218 4.11 -2.23 11.01
CA PRO A 218 2.87 -2.01 10.28
C PRO A 218 3.03 -1.75 8.79
N VAL A 219 4.13 -1.11 8.39
CA VAL A 219 4.42 -0.75 6.99
C VAL A 219 5.89 -1.02 6.71
N VAL A 220 6.19 -2.14 6.05
CA VAL A 220 7.58 -2.50 5.67
C VAL A 220 8.00 -1.99 4.28
N ASN A 221 7.05 -1.47 3.49
CA ASN A 221 7.31 -0.78 2.22
C ASN A 221 6.81 0.67 2.31
N PRO A 222 7.52 1.57 3.03
CA PRO A 222 7.06 2.93 3.27
C PRO A 222 6.95 3.77 1.99
N ASP A 223 7.90 3.61 1.05
CA ASP A 223 7.91 4.37 -0.22
C ASP A 223 6.70 4.02 -1.07
N GLY A 224 6.51 2.73 -1.33
CA GLY A 224 5.37 2.26 -2.09
C GLY A 224 4.06 2.62 -1.40
N TYR A 225 3.96 2.44 -0.07
CA TYR A 225 2.75 2.78 0.68
C TYR A 225 2.40 4.25 0.52
N ARG A 226 3.37 5.17 0.70
CA ARG A 226 3.15 6.60 0.47
C ARG A 226 2.69 6.87 -0.98
N TYR A 227 3.36 6.27 -1.96
CA TYR A 227 3.02 6.45 -3.37
C TYR A 227 1.59 6.01 -3.71
N THR A 228 1.01 5.06 -2.97
CA THR A 228 -0.40 4.69 -3.18
C THR A 228 -1.44 5.74 -2.79
N PHE A 229 -1.07 6.72 -1.96
CA PHE A 229 -1.95 7.84 -1.61
C PHE A 229 -1.73 9.06 -2.52
N GLU A 230 -0.55 9.17 -3.12
CA GLU A 230 -0.10 10.40 -3.79
C GLU A 230 -0.02 10.25 -5.32
N GLY A 231 0.21 9.03 -5.83
CA GLY A 231 0.42 8.76 -7.25
C GLY A 231 -0.48 7.65 -7.79
N ASP A 232 -0.27 6.40 -7.38
CA ASP A 232 -0.98 5.24 -7.93
C ASP A 232 -1.52 4.33 -6.83
N ARG A 233 -2.84 4.36 -6.63
CA ARG A 233 -3.56 3.54 -5.65
C ARG A 233 -3.29 2.04 -5.78
N LEU A 234 -3.04 1.53 -6.98
CA LEU A 234 -2.81 0.11 -7.26
C LEU A 234 -1.32 -0.26 -7.32
N TRP A 235 -0.42 0.64 -6.93
CA TRP A 235 1.00 0.36 -6.86
C TRP A 235 1.33 -0.75 -5.84
N ARG A 236 2.11 -1.74 -6.27
CA ARG A 236 2.44 -2.92 -5.45
C ARG A 236 3.88 -2.91 -4.91
N LYS A 237 4.82 -2.42 -5.72
CA LYS A 237 6.27 -2.59 -5.52
C LYS A 237 6.86 -1.53 -4.58
N ASN A 238 8.18 -1.56 -4.40
CA ASN A 238 8.93 -0.37 -4.02
C ASN A 238 8.96 0.65 -5.19
N THR A 239 9.54 1.82 -4.99
CA THR A 239 9.63 2.89 -6.00
C THR A 239 11.03 3.03 -6.62
N LYS A 240 11.86 2.00 -6.48
CA LYS A 240 13.20 1.92 -7.09
C LYS A 240 13.15 1.54 -8.58
#